data_AF-A0A142BY50-F1
#
_entry.id   AF-A0A142BY50-F1
#
_cell.length_a   1.000
_cell.length_b   1.000
_cell.length_c   1.000
_cell.angle_alpha   90.00
_cell.angle_beta   90.00
_cell.angle_gamma   90.00
#
_symmetry.space_group_name_H-M   'P 1'
#
loop_
_entity.id
_entity.type
_entity.pdbx_description
1 polymer ?
#
loop_
_entity_poly.entity_id
_entity_poly.type
_entity_poly.pdbx_seq_one_letter_code
_entity_poly.pdbx_strand_id
1 'polypeptide(L)'
;MQTRLFRIIQQLFASATRKFKRFQTNFAEIFVALFSGFLLGNTFGMFLTPIREVIPWDGATILIGLIVCEVLGKYVYQRANKKSKVSFQILKFLNSCKIGILFGFFVDAFKVGS
;
A
#
# COMPACT_ATOMS: atom_id res chain seq x y z
N MET A 1 -27.83 -27.01 23.68
CA MET A 1 -28.32 -25.61 23.78
C MET A 1 -27.41 -24.70 22.95
N GLN A 2 -27.91 -24.05 21.89
CA GLN A 2 -27.16 -22.98 21.24
C GLN A 2 -27.32 -21.69 22.06
N THR A 3 -26.32 -21.36 22.88
CA THR A 3 -26.30 -20.09 23.61
C THR A 3 -26.19 -18.93 22.62
N ARG A 4 -26.70 -17.75 23.00
CA ARG A 4 -26.62 -16.54 22.14
C ARG A 4 -25.17 -16.22 21.75
N LEU A 5 -24.24 -16.46 22.67
CA LEU A 5 -22.80 -16.29 22.49
C LEU A 5 -22.24 -17.22 21.41
N PHE A 6 -22.68 -18.49 21.38
CA PHE A 6 -22.28 -19.45 20.35
C PHE A 6 -22.69 -19.01 18.94
N ARG A 7 -23.89 -18.41 18.77
CA ARG A 7 -24.31 -17.88 17.46
C ARG A 7 -23.45 -16.71 16.99
N ILE A 8 -23.07 -15.81 17.91
CA ILE A 8 -22.18 -14.67 17.58
C ILE A 8 -20.81 -15.19 17.12
N ILE A 9 -20.25 -16.17 17.85
CA ILE A 9 -18.97 -16.79 17.46
C ILE A 9 -19.08 -17.45 16.08
N GLN A 10 -20.15 -18.21 15.82
CA GLN A 10 -20.36 -18.84 14.51
C GLN A 10 -20.51 -17.81 13.39
N GLN A 11 -21.22 -16.70 13.63
CA GLN A 11 -21.36 -15.62 12.65
C GLN A 11 -20.04 -14.90 12.39
N LEU A 12 -19.22 -14.66 13.42
CA LEU A 12 -17.89 -14.10 13.29
C LEU A 12 -16.98 -15.03 12.47
N PHE A 13 -16.95 -16.32 12.80
CA PHE A 13 -16.20 -17.31 12.03
C PHE A 13 -16.67 -17.37 10.57
N ALA A 14 -17.97 -17.51 10.32
CA ALA A 14 -18.51 -17.54 8.97
C ALA A 14 -18.22 -16.27 8.16
N SER A 15 -18.13 -15.12 8.83
CA SER A 15 -17.75 -13.85 8.20
C SER A 15 -16.24 -13.75 7.95
N ALA A 16 -15.42 -14.26 8.87
CA ALA A 16 -13.97 -14.35 8.73
C ALA A 16 -13.58 -15.28 7.57
N THR A 17 -14.15 -16.49 7.50
CA THR A 17 -13.86 -17.45 6.42
C THR A 17 -14.25 -16.91 5.04
N ARG A 18 -15.37 -16.19 4.94
CA ARG A 18 -15.79 -15.52 3.70
C ARG A 18 -14.81 -14.43 3.28
N LYS A 19 -14.33 -13.60 4.22
CA LYS A 19 -13.33 -12.56 3.94
C LYS A 19 -11.98 -13.19 3.56
N PHE A 20 -11.55 -14.23 4.27
CA PHE A 20 -10.30 -14.93 4.03
C PHE A 20 -10.25 -15.57 2.64
N LYS A 21 -11.33 -16.24 2.21
CA LYS A 21 -11.42 -16.82 0.87
C LYS A 21 -11.31 -15.76 -0.24
N ARG A 22 -11.92 -14.58 -0.05
CA ARG A 22 -11.81 -13.44 -0.97
C ARG A 22 -10.41 -12.82 -0.99
N PHE A 23 -9.72 -12.83 0.15
CA PHE A 23 -8.34 -12.37 0.26
C PHE A 23 -7.39 -13.31 -0.47
N GLN A 24 -7.54 -14.62 -0.28
CA GLN A 24 -6.68 -15.65 -0.89
C GLN A 24 -6.61 -15.54 -2.41
N THR A 25 -7.74 -15.24 -3.08
CA THR A 25 -7.78 -15.05 -4.54
C THR A 25 -6.92 -13.88 -5.04
N ASN A 26 -6.79 -12.81 -4.25
CA ASN A 26 -6.04 -11.61 -4.65
C ASN A 26 -4.68 -11.51 -3.94
N PHE A 27 -4.31 -12.51 -3.14
CA PHE A 27 -3.14 -12.43 -2.27
C PHE A 27 -1.85 -12.28 -3.09
N ALA A 28 -1.69 -13.12 -4.12
CA ALA A 28 -0.51 -13.09 -4.98
C ALA A 28 -0.32 -11.72 -5.66
N GLU A 29 -1.39 -11.13 -6.20
CA GLU A 29 -1.34 -9.81 -6.85
C GLU A 29 -0.91 -8.71 -5.87
N ILE A 30 -1.49 -8.71 -4.65
CA ILE A 30 -1.16 -7.74 -3.60
C ILE A 30 0.29 -7.92 -3.15
N PHE A 31 0.73 -9.17 -2.99
CA PHE A 31 2.07 -9.50 -2.54
C PHE A 31 3.12 -9.07 -3.57
N VAL A 32 2.91 -9.37 -4.85
CA VAL A 32 3.77 -8.92 -5.95
C VAL A 32 3.81 -7.40 -6.03
N ALA A 33 2.66 -6.72 -5.91
CA ALA A 33 2.60 -5.26 -5.90
C ALA A 33 3.42 -4.67 -4.74
N LEU A 34 3.25 -5.22 -3.53
CA LEU A 34 3.96 -4.78 -2.34
C LEU A 34 5.47 -5.00 -2.49
N PHE A 35 5.91 -6.17 -2.94
CA PHE A 35 7.33 -6.46 -3.18
C PHE A 35 7.94 -5.58 -4.26
N SER A 36 7.20 -5.34 -5.35
CA SER A 36 7.67 -4.43 -6.41
C SER A 36 7.87 -3.01 -5.88
N GLY A 37 6.93 -2.50 -5.08
CA GLY A 37 7.07 -1.21 -4.41
C GLY A 37 8.22 -1.18 -3.41
N PHE A 38 8.42 -2.26 -2.66
CA PHE A 38 9.54 -2.37 -1.72
C PHE A 38 10.90 -2.30 -2.42
N LEU A 39 11.09 -3.02 -3.54
CA LEU A 39 12.31 -2.95 -4.33
C LEU A 39 12.55 -1.54 -4.90
N LEU A 40 11.50 -0.87 -5.36
CA LEU A 40 11.59 0.52 -5.81
C LEU A 40 11.95 1.48 -4.67
N GLY A 41 11.35 1.30 -3.48
CA GLY A 41 11.68 2.09 -2.31
C GLY A 41 13.14 1.91 -1.86
N ASN A 42 13.65 0.68 -1.92
CA ASN A 42 15.02 0.37 -1.51
C ASN A 42 16.09 0.82 -2.53
N THR A 43 15.69 1.05 -3.79
CA THR A 43 16.56 1.65 -4.83
C THR A 43 16.47 3.18 -4.87
N PHE A 44 15.64 3.79 -4.02
CA PHE A 44 15.38 5.23 -4.04
C PHE A 44 16.61 6.08 -3.81
N GLY A 45 17.57 5.64 -2.99
CA GLY A 45 18.85 6.32 -2.82
C GLY A 45 19.62 6.51 -4.14
N MET A 46 19.46 5.61 -5.11
CA MET A 46 20.06 5.73 -6.44
C MET A 46 19.42 6.86 -7.26
N PHE A 47 18.09 7.04 -7.13
CA PHE A 47 17.36 8.13 -7.79
C PHE A 47 17.53 9.46 -7.07
N LEU A 48 17.81 9.44 -5.77
CA LEU A 48 17.94 10.66 -4.97
C LEU A 48 19.16 11.49 -5.38
N THR A 49 20.29 10.84 -5.70
CA THR A 49 21.53 11.52 -6.10
C THR A 49 21.34 12.46 -7.31
N PRO A 50 20.80 12.02 -8.47
CA PRO A 50 20.56 12.94 -9.59
C PRO A 50 19.44 13.96 -9.30
N ILE A 51 18.46 13.63 -8.45
CA ILE A 51 17.43 14.60 -8.04
C ILE A 51 18.05 15.73 -7.22
N ARG A 52 19.00 15.41 -6.33
CA ARG A 52 19.68 16.37 -5.46
C ARG A 52 20.57 17.35 -6.23
N GLU A 53 21.12 16.93 -7.36
CA GLU A 53 21.85 17.82 -8.27
C GLU A 53 20.96 18.91 -8.89
N VAL A 54 19.68 18.61 -9.13
CA VAL A 54 18.70 19.55 -9.70
C VAL A 54 17.98 20.34 -8.61
N ILE A 55 17.65 19.70 -7.49
CA ILE A 55 16.93 20.28 -6.36
C ILE A 55 17.76 20.03 -5.09
N PRO A 56 18.64 20.97 -4.70
CA PRO A 56 19.54 20.77 -3.56
C PRO A 56 18.85 20.83 -2.21
N TRP A 57 17.56 21.18 -2.16
CA TRP A 57 16.79 21.24 -0.93
C TRP A 57 16.13 19.90 -0.62
N ASP A 58 16.67 19.17 0.36
CA ASP A 58 16.15 17.86 0.80
C ASP A 58 14.68 17.94 1.27
N GLY A 59 14.25 19.09 1.78
CA GLY A 59 12.85 19.33 2.15
C GLY A 59 11.88 19.33 0.98
N ALA A 60 12.29 19.79 -0.21
CA ALA A 60 11.47 19.70 -1.42
C ALA A 60 11.24 18.24 -1.84
N THR A 61 12.26 17.39 -1.73
CA THR A 61 12.14 15.96 -2.05
C THR A 61 11.09 15.27 -1.17
N ILE A 62 11.10 15.57 0.14
CA ILE A 62 10.10 15.06 1.08
C ILE A 62 8.70 15.58 0.74
N LEU A 63 8.58 16.88 0.45
CA LEU A 63 7.29 17.53 0.14
C LEU A 63 6.68 16.96 -1.14
N ILE A 64 7.49 16.75 -2.19
CA ILE A 64 7.06 16.07 -3.43
C ILE A 64 6.59 14.65 -3.12
N GLY A 65 7.33 13.89 -2.31
CA GLY A 65 6.93 12.54 -1.89
C GLY A 65 5.58 12.51 -1.16
N LEU A 66 5.36 13.47 -0.25
CA LEU A 66 4.09 13.65 0.45
C LEU A 66 2.93 13.96 -0.49
N ILE A 67 3.12 14.89 -1.44
CA ILE A 67 2.10 15.23 -2.45
C ILE A 67 1.75 14.01 -3.30
N VAL A 68 2.74 13.24 -3.77
CA VAL A 68 2.52 12.00 -4.53
C VAL A 68 1.71 11.00 -3.71
N CYS A 69 2.04 10.84 -2.43
CA CYS A 69 1.30 9.97 -1.51
C CYS A 69 -0.16 10.41 -1.35
N GLU A 70 -0.41 11.70 -1.16
CA GLU A 70 -1.74 12.27 -0.99
C GLU A 70 -2.59 12.11 -2.26
N VAL A 71 -2.01 12.42 -3.42
CA VAL A 71 -2.67 12.32 -4.74
C VAL A 71 -3.06 10.87 -5.02
N LEU A 72 -2.15 9.90 -4.82
CA LEU A 72 -2.48 8.48 -4.95
C LEU A 72 -3.59 8.04 -3.99
N GLY A 73 -3.54 8.52 -2.74
CA GLY A 73 -4.59 8.24 -1.73
C GLY A 73 -5.95 8.77 -2.15
N LYS A 74 -6.01 10.03 -2.63
CA LYS A 74 -7.23 10.66 -3.14
C LYS A 74 -7.81 9.88 -4.31
N TYR A 75 -6.99 9.45 -5.26
CA TYR A 75 -7.46 8.66 -6.40
C TYR A 75 -8.06 7.31 -5.98
N VAL A 76 -7.43 6.60 -5.04
CA VAL A 76 -7.93 5.32 -4.52
C VAL A 76 -9.28 5.50 -3.83
N TYR A 77 -9.40 6.53 -2.98
CA TYR A 77 -10.62 6.79 -2.21
C TYR A 77 -11.77 7.28 -3.09
N GLN A 78 -11.51 8.22 -4.00
CA GLN A 78 -12.55 8.78 -4.88
C GLN A 78 -13.13 7.72 -5.83
N ARG A 79 -12.33 6.73 -6.25
CA ARG A 79 -12.78 5.67 -7.16
C ARG A 79 -13.45 4.50 -6.45
N ALA A 80 -13.25 4.33 -5.15
CA ALA A 80 -14.03 3.36 -4.34
C ALA A 80 -15.54 3.63 -4.40
N ASN A 81 -15.94 4.88 -4.66
CA ASN A 81 -17.34 5.29 -4.81
C ASN A 81 -17.90 5.15 -6.24
N LYS A 82 -17.07 4.92 -7.27
CA LYS A 82 -17.52 4.76 -8.67
C LYS A 82 -17.39 3.29 -9.12
N LYS A 83 -18.48 2.70 -9.64
CA LYS A 83 -18.62 1.27 -10.02
C LYS A 83 -17.74 0.77 -11.20
N SER A 84 -16.67 1.48 -11.58
CA SER A 84 -15.81 1.08 -12.70
C SER A 84 -14.78 0.02 -12.28
N LYS A 85 -14.94 -1.21 -12.77
CA LYS A 85 -14.18 -2.41 -12.34
C LYS A 85 -12.69 -2.42 -12.74
N VAL A 86 -12.36 -2.11 -14.00
CA VAL A 86 -10.98 -2.26 -14.55
C VAL A 86 -10.00 -1.29 -13.88
N SER A 87 -10.37 -0.01 -13.81
CA SER A 87 -9.47 0.96 -13.20
C SER A 87 -9.30 0.73 -11.69
N PHE A 88 -10.25 0.11 -11.02
CA PHE A 88 -10.16 -0.14 -9.58
C PHE A 88 -9.04 -1.14 -9.24
N GLN A 89 -8.79 -2.15 -10.09
CA GLN A 89 -7.71 -3.11 -9.89
C GLN A 89 -6.33 -2.44 -9.99
N ILE A 90 -6.11 -1.61 -11.01
CA ILE A 90 -4.85 -0.87 -11.18
C ILE A 90 -4.61 0.10 -10.03
N LEU A 91 -5.65 0.82 -9.58
CA LEU A 91 -5.51 1.70 -8.41
C LEU A 91 -5.19 0.94 -7.12
N LYS A 92 -5.78 -0.25 -6.94
CA LYS A 92 -5.47 -1.11 -5.80
C LYS A 92 -4.01 -1.60 -5.86
N PHE A 93 -3.54 -1.96 -7.05
CA PHE A 93 -2.13 -2.32 -7.28
C PHE A 93 -1.20 -1.15 -6.94
N LEU A 94 -1.47 0.06 -7.46
CA LEU A 94 -0.70 1.26 -7.15
C LEU A 94 -0.69 1.60 -5.65
N ASN A 95 -1.82 1.40 -4.96
CA ASN A 95 -1.89 1.60 -3.51
C ASN A 95 -1.04 0.60 -2.74
N SER A 96 -1.04 -0.67 -3.14
CA SER A 96 -0.17 -1.70 -2.55
C SER A 96 1.30 -1.43 -2.84
N CYS A 97 1.63 -0.95 -4.05
CA CYS A 97 2.98 -0.52 -4.41
C CYS A 97 3.44 0.69 -3.59
N LYS A 98 2.57 1.70 -3.39
CA LYS A 98 2.82 2.84 -2.49
C LYS A 98 3.19 2.39 -1.08
N ILE A 99 2.45 1.42 -0.52
CA ILE A 99 2.75 0.86 0.82
C ILE A 99 4.13 0.17 0.80
N GLY A 100 4.45 -0.57 -0.26
CA GLY A 100 5.78 -1.16 -0.45
C GLY A 100 6.90 -0.13 -0.46
N ILE A 101 6.73 0.98 -1.20
CA ILE A 101 7.72 2.07 -1.28
C ILE A 101 7.95 2.69 0.10
N LEU A 102 6.88 3.02 0.82
CA LEU A 102 6.97 3.57 2.18
C LEU A 102 7.65 2.60 3.15
N PHE A 103 7.39 1.30 3.01
CA PHE A 103 8.08 0.28 3.79
C PHE A 103 9.57 0.18 3.41
N GLY A 104 9.92 0.35 2.14
CA GLY A 104 11.31 0.47 1.69
C GLY A 104 12.03 1.64 2.32
N PHE A 105 11.42 2.83 2.30
CA PHE A 105 11.98 4.04 2.96
C PHE A 105 12.13 3.85 4.45
N PHE A 106 11.16 3.22 5.09
CA PHE A 106 11.21 2.89 6.52
C PHE A 106 12.44 2.01 6.81
N VAL A 107 12.61 0.90 6.07
CA VAL A 107 13.76 0.00 6.25
C VAL A 107 15.09 0.71 6.00
N ASP A 108 15.19 1.53 4.96
CA ASP A 108 16.41 2.28 4.65
C ASP A 108 16.75 3.32 5.73
N ALA A 109 15.73 3.98 6.30
CA ALA A 109 15.90 4.89 7.43
C ALA A 109 16.46 4.19 8.68
N PHE A 110 16.07 2.95 8.97
CA PHE A 110 16.69 2.16 10.05
C PHE A 110 18.12 1.72 9.72
N LYS A 111 18.43 1.48 8.44
CA LYS A 111 19.76 1.04 8.01
C LYS A 111 20.83 2.11 8.22
N VAL A 112 20.50 3.38 7.98
CA VAL A 112 21.43 4.51 8.20
C VAL A 112 21.59 4.90 9.68
N GLY A 113 20.96 4.17 10.60
CA GLY A 113 21.11 4.36 12.04
C GLY A 113 20.47 5.65 12.52
N SER A 114 19.17 5.60 12.80
CA SER A 114 18.56 6.50 13.79
C SER A 114 19.07 6.18 15.19
#